data_AF-A0A853FKM4-F1
#
_entry.id   AF-A0A853FKM4-F1
#
_cell.length_a   1.000
_cell.length_b   1.000
_cell.length_c   1.000
_cell.angle_alpha   90.00
_cell.angle_beta   90.00
_cell.angle_gamma   90.00
#
_symmetry.space_group_name_H-M   'P 1'
#
loop_
_entity.id
_entity.type
_entity.pdbx_description
1 polymer ?
#
loop_
_entity_poly.entity_id
_entity_poly.type
_entity_poly.pdbx_seq_one_letter_code
_entity_poly.pdbx_strand_id
1 'polypeptide(L)'
;MATDFAKTMARLPDEALFDIAHPDIGEDYAPEAIAAARAEIGRRGISEEEGRQIRYDIFQEREERLPPAEEPLSKAGRIASMAFSICLGPMLFVILMLFFLGYREKALNTAAYMAIGLMGYFCLGIAALTLVWLLS
;
A
#
# COMPACT_ATOMS: atom_id res chain seq x y z
N MET A 1 12.66 -32.54 -16.60
CA MET A 1 12.47 -33.01 -15.21
C MET A 1 11.03 -32.72 -14.86
N ALA A 2 10.20 -33.74 -14.65
CA ALA A 2 8.87 -33.53 -14.10
C ALA A 2 9.04 -33.09 -12.64
N THR A 3 8.62 -31.87 -12.31
CA THR A 3 8.68 -31.36 -10.95
C THR A 3 7.79 -32.25 -10.09
N ASP A 4 8.37 -32.92 -9.10
CA ASP A 4 7.64 -33.80 -8.18
C ASP A 4 6.89 -32.92 -7.16
N PHE A 5 5.79 -32.32 -7.61
CA PHE A 5 5.00 -31.39 -6.80
C PHE A 5 4.57 -32.01 -5.48
N ALA A 6 4.29 -33.31 -5.43
CA ALA A 6 3.94 -34.01 -4.19
C ALA A 6 5.05 -33.91 -3.12
N LYS A 7 6.33 -34.11 -3.49
CA LYS A 7 7.45 -33.93 -2.55
C LYS A 7 7.64 -32.48 -2.11
N THR A 8 7.36 -31.54 -3.00
CA THR A 8 7.43 -30.11 -2.67
C THR A 8 6.34 -29.76 -1.65
N MET A 9 5.09 -30.15 -1.91
CA MET A 9 3.95 -29.91 -1.02
C MET A 9 4.14 -30.59 0.35
N ALA A 10 4.72 -31.79 0.40
CA ALA A 10 5.01 -32.48 1.65
C ALA A 10 5.99 -31.73 2.58
N ARG A 11 6.78 -30.78 2.06
CA ARG A 11 7.72 -29.95 2.84
C ARG A 11 7.17 -28.58 3.20
N LEU A 12 6.04 -28.18 2.62
CA LEU A 12 5.45 -26.89 2.87
C LEU A 12 4.70 -26.88 4.21
N PRO A 13 4.72 -25.74 4.91
CA PRO A 13 3.87 -25.52 6.07
C PRO A 13 2.40 -25.41 5.62
N ASP A 14 1.47 -25.59 6.56
CA ASP A 14 0.05 -25.71 6.24
C ASP A 14 -0.51 -24.41 5.63
N GLU A 15 -0.01 -23.25 6.05
CA GLU A 15 -0.39 -21.95 5.51
C GLU A 15 -0.10 -21.85 4.01
N ALA A 16 1.11 -22.23 3.60
CA ALA A 16 1.53 -22.21 2.20
C ALA A 16 0.79 -23.25 1.35
N LEU A 17 0.39 -24.38 1.94
CA LEU A 17 -0.47 -25.36 1.26
C LEU A 17 -1.87 -24.79 1.00
N PHE A 18 -2.43 -24.04 1.94
CA PHE A 18 -3.74 -23.40 1.77
C PHE A 18 -3.71 -22.30 0.72
N ASP A 19 -2.66 -21.47 0.67
CA ASP A 19 -2.46 -20.45 -0.36
C ASP A 19 -2.42 -21.06 -1.77
N ILE A 20 -1.69 -22.17 -1.96
CA ILE A 20 -1.59 -22.85 -3.26
C ILE A 20 -2.86 -23.63 -3.60
N ALA A 21 -3.57 -24.19 -2.61
CA ALA A 21 -4.80 -24.95 -2.84
C ALA A 21 -5.99 -24.05 -3.20
N HIS A 22 -5.96 -22.79 -2.77
CA HIS A 22 -6.99 -21.78 -2.96
C HIS A 22 -6.36 -20.44 -3.40
N PRO A 23 -5.81 -20.35 -4.63
CA PRO A 23 -5.23 -19.12 -5.10
C PRO A 23 -6.24 -17.98 -5.10
N ASP A 24 -5.78 -16.82 -4.67
CA ASP A 24 -6.49 -15.57 -4.86
C ASP A 24 -6.51 -15.16 -6.34
N ILE A 25 -7.39 -14.22 -6.66
CA ILE A 25 -7.54 -13.67 -8.02
C ILE A 25 -6.22 -13.00 -8.43
N GLY A 26 -5.44 -13.67 -9.27
CA GLY A 26 -4.18 -13.15 -9.84
C GLY A 26 -2.93 -13.99 -9.58
N GLU A 27 -3.00 -15.04 -8.75
CA GLU A 27 -1.89 -15.98 -8.57
C GLU A 27 -2.00 -17.16 -9.56
N ASP A 28 -1.08 -17.23 -10.52
CA ASP A 28 -1.00 -18.32 -11.51
C ASP A 28 -0.20 -19.51 -10.98
N TYR A 29 -0.85 -20.39 -10.20
CA TYR A 29 -0.29 -21.71 -9.91
C TYR A 29 -0.63 -22.72 -11.01
N ALA A 30 0.32 -23.61 -11.28
CA ALA A 30 0.08 -24.76 -12.14
C ALA A 30 -1.06 -25.63 -11.57
N PRO A 31 -2.02 -26.11 -12.40
CA PRO A 31 -3.11 -26.97 -11.94
C PRO A 31 -2.64 -28.20 -11.17
N GLU A 32 -1.49 -28.75 -11.55
CA GLU A 32 -0.85 -29.90 -10.89
C GLU A 32 -0.35 -29.55 -9.48
N ALA A 33 0.10 -28.32 -9.25
CA ALA A 33 0.50 -27.83 -7.93
C ALA A 33 -0.71 -27.66 -7.03
N ILE A 34 -1.83 -27.13 -7.55
CA ILE A 34 -3.09 -26.99 -6.82
C ILE A 34 -3.62 -28.37 -6.41
N ALA A 35 -3.62 -29.33 -7.35
CA ALA A 35 -4.07 -30.69 -7.08
C ALA A 35 -3.19 -31.40 -6.04
N ALA A 36 -1.87 -31.25 -6.12
CA ALA A 36 -0.93 -31.79 -5.15
C ALA A 36 -1.11 -31.17 -3.76
N ALA A 37 -1.35 -29.86 -3.67
CA ALA A 37 -1.60 -29.17 -2.41
C ALA A 37 -2.90 -29.67 -1.74
N ARG A 38 -3.98 -29.81 -2.50
CA ARG A 38 -5.26 -30.36 -1.99
C ARG A 38 -5.13 -31.80 -1.52
N ALA A 39 -4.39 -32.63 -2.27
CA ALA A 39 -4.13 -34.01 -1.87
C ALA A 39 -3.32 -34.08 -0.57
N GLU A 40 -2.34 -33.21 -0.39
CA GLU A 40 -1.52 -33.14 0.82
C GLU A 40 -2.31 -32.63 2.03
N ILE A 41 -3.17 -31.62 1.86
CA ILE A 41 -4.10 -31.15 2.90
C ILE A 41 -5.01 -32.30 3.36
N GLY A 42 -5.59 -33.04 2.40
CA GLY A 42 -6.41 -34.21 2.70
C GLY A 42 -5.62 -35.33 3.40
N ARG A 43 -4.36 -35.55 3.01
CA ARG A 43 -3.47 -36.53 3.65
C ARG A 43 -3.12 -36.16 5.09
N ARG A 44 -2.94 -34.88 5.39
CA ARG A 44 -2.67 -34.37 6.74
C ARG A 44 -3.91 -34.36 7.63
N GLY A 45 -5.10 -34.54 7.06
CA GLY A 45 -6.36 -34.58 7.80
C GLY A 45 -6.75 -33.23 8.38
N ILE A 46 -6.29 -32.13 7.78
CA ILE A 46 -6.61 -30.78 8.23
C ILE A 46 -8.10 -30.56 8.02
N SER A 47 -8.82 -30.28 9.11
CA SER A 47 -10.26 -30.05 9.07
C SER A 47 -10.60 -28.75 8.35
N GLU A 48 -11.83 -28.62 7.84
CA GLU A 48 -12.30 -27.35 7.28
C GLU A 48 -12.35 -26.22 8.32
N GLU A 49 -12.48 -26.57 9.61
CA GLU A 49 -12.44 -25.64 10.73
C GLU A 49 -11.03 -25.06 10.92
N GLU A 50 -10.01 -25.93 10.99
CA GLU A 50 -8.60 -25.54 11.08
C GLU A 50 -8.17 -24.76 9.82
N GLY A 51 -8.61 -25.20 8.64
CA GLY A 51 -8.38 -24.48 7.39
C GLY A 51 -9.07 -23.11 7.30
N ARG A 52 -10.14 -22.87 8.09
CA ARG A 52 -10.75 -21.53 8.21
C ARG A 52 -9.94 -20.63 9.15
N GLN A 53 -9.43 -21.16 10.26
CA GLN A 53 -8.54 -20.42 11.15
C GLN A 53 -7.23 -20.04 10.45
N ILE A 54 -6.59 -20.99 9.75
CA ILE A 54 -5.37 -20.73 9.00
C ILE A 54 -5.59 -19.65 7.94
N ARG A 55 -6.70 -19.69 7.19
CA ARG A 55 -7.03 -18.63 6.23
C ARG A 55 -7.31 -17.28 6.89
N TYR A 56 -7.93 -17.27 8.06
CA TYR A 56 -8.16 -16.04 8.82
C TYR A 56 -6.84 -15.42 9.30
N ASP A 57 -5.91 -16.25 9.77
CA ASP A 57 -4.60 -15.81 10.24
C ASP A 57 -3.74 -15.29 9.07
N ILE A 58 -3.75 -15.98 7.92
CA ILE A 58 -3.11 -15.50 6.68
C ILE A 58 -3.72 -14.17 6.23
N PHE A 59 -5.05 -14.03 6.31
CA PHE A 59 -5.73 -12.79 5.96
C PHE A 59 -5.31 -11.65 6.90
N GLN A 60 -5.29 -11.87 8.22
CA GLN A 60 -4.83 -10.85 9.17
C GLN A 60 -3.36 -10.49 9.00
N GLU A 61 -2.47 -11.46 8.79
CA GLU A 61 -1.04 -11.18 8.58
C GLU A 61 -0.80 -10.43 7.25
N ARG A 62 -1.63 -10.67 6.22
CA ARG A 62 -1.64 -9.87 4.99
C ARG A 62 -2.21 -8.47 5.24
N GLU A 63 -3.25 -8.32 6.05
CA GLU A 63 -3.86 -7.03 6.39
C GLU A 63 -2.90 -6.13 7.18
N GLU A 64 -2.09 -6.70 8.08
CA GLU A 64 -1.02 -5.99 8.79
C GLU A 64 0.15 -5.58 7.87
N ARG A 65 0.35 -6.27 6.75
CA ARG A 65 1.34 -5.93 5.72
C ARG A 65 0.82 -4.97 4.67
N LEU A 66 -0.49 -4.70 4.61
CA LEU A 66 -1.01 -3.60 3.80
C LEU A 66 -0.51 -2.29 4.40
N PRO A 67 -0.06 -1.33 3.57
CA PRO A 67 0.36 -0.03 4.09
C PRO A 67 -0.77 0.54 4.96
N PRO A 68 -0.44 1.09 6.14
CA PRO A 68 -1.43 1.59 7.09
C PRO A 68 -2.47 2.43 6.35
N ALA A 69 -3.73 2.07 6.56
CA ALA A 69 -4.92 2.50 5.84
C ALA A 69 -4.81 3.94 5.29
N GLU A 70 -5.34 4.12 4.08
CA GLU A 70 -5.58 5.36 3.32
C GLU A 70 -6.27 6.44 4.16
N GLU A 71 -5.55 6.96 5.15
CA GLU A 71 -6.04 8.01 6.01
C GLU A 71 -5.74 9.32 5.31
N PRO A 72 -6.77 10.07 4.90
CA PRO A 72 -6.56 11.36 4.28
C PRO A 72 -5.88 12.29 5.29
N LEU A 73 -5.08 13.23 4.78
CA LEU A 73 -4.41 14.22 5.63
C LEU A 73 -5.42 14.88 6.57
N SER A 74 -5.08 14.96 7.86
CA SER A 74 -5.82 15.75 8.85
C SER A 74 -6.03 17.18 8.33
N LYS A 75 -7.18 17.78 8.65
CA LYS A 75 -7.50 19.17 8.27
C LYS A 75 -6.37 20.14 8.63
N ALA A 76 -5.76 19.96 9.81
CA ALA A 76 -4.61 20.75 10.24
C ALA A 76 -3.39 20.56 9.34
N GLY A 77 -3.11 19.31 8.94
CA GLY A 77 -2.03 18.99 8.01
C GLY A 77 -2.22 19.63 6.63
N ARG A 78 -3.46 19.67 6.12
CA ARG A 78 -3.77 20.33 4.84
C ARG A 78 -3.46 21.82 4.89
N ILE A 79 -3.93 22.51 5.94
CA ILE A 79 -3.68 23.94 6.12
C ILE A 79 -2.18 24.22 6.30
N ALA A 80 -1.50 23.42 7.12
CA ALA A 80 -0.05 23.55 7.33
C ALA A 80 0.71 23.38 6.00
N SER A 81 0.33 22.39 5.19
CA SER A 81 0.98 22.15 3.89
C SER A 81 0.77 23.27 2.88
N MET A 82 -0.39 23.93 2.90
CA MET A 82 -0.65 25.11 2.08
C MET A 82 0.15 26.32 2.58
N ALA A 83 0.13 26.59 3.88
CA ALA A 83 0.79 27.77 4.47
C ALA A 83 2.32 27.71 4.37
N PHE A 84 2.90 26.52 4.52
CA PHE A 84 4.35 26.31 4.41
C PHE A 84 4.81 25.91 3.01
N SER A 85 3.95 26.00 2.00
CA SER A 85 4.31 25.65 0.62
C SER A 85 5.44 26.51 0.04
N ILE A 86 5.64 27.73 0.56
CA ILE A 86 6.78 28.59 0.20
C ILE A 86 8.14 28.03 0.70
N CYS A 87 8.11 27.20 1.75
CA CYS A 87 9.29 26.52 2.30
C CYS A 87 9.47 25.13 1.63
N LEU A 88 9.89 25.13 0.36
CA LEU A 88 10.04 23.92 -0.46
C LEU A 88 10.91 22.83 0.19
N GLY A 89 12.02 23.19 0.84
CA GLY A 89 12.98 22.24 1.40
C GLY A 89 12.39 21.33 2.49
N PRO A 90 11.89 21.89 3.61
CA PRO A 90 11.26 21.10 4.68
C PRO A 90 10.05 20.29 4.20
N MET A 91 9.26 20.82 3.26
CA MET A 91 8.08 20.12 2.74
C MET A 91 8.44 18.92 1.86
N LEU A 92 9.43 19.07 0.97
CA LEU A 92 9.97 17.94 0.21
C LEU A 92 10.52 16.85 1.13
N PHE A 93 11.18 17.24 2.21
CA PHE A 93 11.67 16.29 3.22
C PHE A 93 10.52 15.50 3.85
N VAL A 94 9.43 16.15 4.26
CA VAL A 94 8.25 15.49 4.84
C VAL A 94 7.58 14.54 3.83
N ILE A 95 7.45 14.96 2.56
CA ILE A 95 6.87 14.12 1.49
C ILE A 95 7.72 12.86 1.28
N LEU A 96 9.04 13.01 1.19
CA LEU A 96 9.96 11.87 1.06
C LEU A 96 9.89 10.96 2.29
N MET A 97 9.88 11.53 3.50
CA MET A 97 9.74 10.77 4.74
C MET A 97 8.45 9.92 4.70
N LEU A 98 7.30 10.51 4.38
CA LEU A 98 6.03 9.78 4.26
C LEU A 98 6.07 8.69 3.19
N PHE A 99 6.77 8.93 2.08
CA PHE A 99 6.96 7.93 1.03
C PHE A 99 7.80 6.73 1.52
N PHE A 100 8.89 6.98 2.27
CA PHE A 100 9.71 5.93 2.85
C PHE A 100 8.99 5.13 3.95
N LEU A 101 8.08 5.77 4.70
CA LEU A 101 7.23 5.09 5.66
C LEU A 101 6.04 4.33 5.03
N GLY A 102 5.92 4.32 3.69
CA GLY A 102 4.85 3.61 2.99
C GLY A 102 3.51 4.36 2.93
N TYR A 103 3.41 5.57 3.49
CA TYR A 103 2.22 6.41 3.45
C TYR A 103 2.09 7.16 2.11
N ARG A 104 2.03 6.42 0.99
CA ARG A 104 2.01 6.98 -0.38
C ARG A 104 0.87 7.97 -0.59
N GLU A 105 -0.32 7.67 -0.10
CA GLU A 105 -1.49 8.57 -0.18
C GLU A 105 -1.29 9.87 0.61
N LYS A 106 -0.74 9.79 1.84
CA LYS A 106 -0.45 11.00 2.64
C LYS A 106 0.61 11.86 1.95
N ALA A 107 1.63 11.23 1.35
CA ALA A 107 2.65 11.93 0.58
C ALA A 107 2.04 12.65 -0.65
N LEU A 108 1.19 11.96 -1.43
CA LEU A 108 0.52 12.54 -2.60
C LEU A 108 -0.42 13.68 -2.23
N ASN A 109 -1.24 13.50 -1.19
CA ASN A 109 -2.12 14.56 -0.70
C ASN A 109 -1.32 15.78 -0.21
N THR A 110 -0.21 15.56 0.51
CA THR A 110 0.68 16.65 0.95
C THR A 110 1.29 17.40 -0.24
N ALA A 111 1.75 16.67 -1.26
CA ALA A 111 2.30 17.26 -2.48
C ALA A 111 1.25 18.09 -3.25
N ALA A 112 0.02 17.57 -3.37
CA ALA A 112 -1.08 18.28 -4.02
C ALA A 112 -1.43 19.60 -3.30
N TYR A 113 -1.55 19.57 -1.97
CA TYR A 113 -1.83 20.78 -1.19
C TYR A 113 -0.66 21.76 -1.18
N MET A 114 0.58 21.27 -1.23
CA MET A 114 1.76 22.12 -1.43
C MET A 114 1.70 22.83 -2.78
N ALA A 115 1.36 22.13 -3.87
CA ALA A 115 1.24 22.72 -5.20
C ALA A 115 0.13 23.80 -5.26
N ILE A 116 -1.02 23.54 -4.62
CA ILE A 116 -2.10 24.52 -4.52
C ILE A 116 -1.64 25.77 -3.77
N GLY A 117 -0.97 25.61 -2.62
CA GLY A 117 -0.44 26.73 -1.85
C GLY A 117 0.55 27.56 -2.68
N LEU A 118 1.48 26.89 -3.38
CA LEU A 118 2.50 27.54 -4.20
C LEU A 118 1.88 28.31 -5.38
N MET A 119 0.84 27.76 -6.00
CA MET A 119 0.07 28.44 -7.04
C MET A 119 -0.64 29.69 -6.49
N GLY A 120 -1.21 29.60 -5.28
CA GLY A 120 -1.79 30.75 -4.58
C GLY A 120 -0.79 31.88 -4.34
N TYR A 121 0.42 31.56 -3.88
CA TYR A 121 1.49 32.54 -3.71
C TYR A 121 1.91 33.20 -5.03
N PHE A 122 2.00 32.42 -6.11
CA PHE A 122 2.33 32.95 -7.45
C PHE A 122 1.28 33.95 -7.92
N CYS A 123 -0.01 33.64 -7.79
CA CYS A 123 -1.10 34.54 -8.16
C CYS A 123 -1.07 35.85 -7.36
N LEU A 124 -0.85 35.78 -6.05
CA LEU A 124 -0.72 36.96 -5.19
C LEU A 124 0.51 37.81 -5.57
N GLY A 125 1.63 37.17 -5.86
CA GLY A 125 2.85 37.86 -6.31
C GLY A 125 2.63 38.62 -7.61
N ILE A 126 1.98 38.00 -8.61
CA ILE A 126 1.65 38.65 -9.87
C ILE A 126 0.69 39.83 -9.64
N ALA A 127 -0.36 39.66 -8.83
CA ALA A 127 -1.31 40.71 -8.52
C ALA A 127 -0.66 41.91 -7.80
N ALA A 128 0.29 41.65 -6.89
CA ALA A 128 1.05 42.71 -6.23
C ALA A 128 1.94 43.46 -7.23
N LEU A 129 2.62 42.75 -8.13
CA LEU A 129 3.48 43.35 -9.16
C LEU A 129 2.68 44.21 -10.13
N THR A 130 1.51 43.77 -10.58
CA THR A 130 0.65 44.56 -11.47
C THR A 130 0.12 45.82 -10.80
N LEU A 131 -0.23 45.74 -9.50
CA LEU A 131 -0.67 46.89 -8.73
C LEU A 131 0.45 47.92 -8.56
N VAL A 132 1.68 47.48 -8.26
CA VAL A 132 2.85 48.37 -8.17
C VAL A 132 3.13 49.06 -9.50
N TRP A 133 3.04 48.32 -10.61
CA TRP A 133 3.25 48.87 -11.96
C TRP A 133 2.20 49.91 -12.34
N LEU A 134 0.93 49.72 -11.94
CA LEU A 134 -0.15 50.70 -12.18
C LEU A 134 -0.02 51.99 -11.35
N LEU A 135 0.70 51.93 -10.23
CA LEU A 135 0.90 53.07 -9.32
C LEU A 135 2.20 53.86 -9.58
N SER A 136 3.08 53.34 -10.44
CA SER A 136 4.38 53.95 -10.81
C SER A 136 4.26 54.74 -12.10
#